data_AF-A0A1H2LEM7-F1
#
_entry.id   AF-A0A1H2LEM7-F1
#
_cell.length_a   1.000
_cell.length_b   1.000
_cell.length_c   1.000
_cell.angle_alpha   90.00
_cell.angle_beta   90.00
_cell.angle_gamma   90.00
#
_symmetry.space_group_name_H-M   'P 1'
#
loop_
_entity.id
_entity.type
_entity.pdbx_description
1 polymer ?
#
loop_
_entity_poly.entity_id
_entity_poly.type
_entity_poly.pdbx_seq_one_letter_code
_entity_poly.pdbx_strand_id
1 'polypeptide(L)'
;MEPGRTIEEPKLTIDLVPRRFWRSSLARALPPVQWADCRAWAFDQADERCTVCGSVTGLQCDEVWSFEEWVEGPMRVLTGLRALCYPCHAVKHFGRTLHRGDADAAVKHLMRVNGWSRREVHVHISAAFAVFDQRNQVSWAGTDLTWLRDTLGIDATLS
;
A
#
# COMPACT_ATOMS: atom_id res chain seq x y z
N MET A 1 -0.47 33.35 3.80
CA MET A 1 -1.25 32.17 3.39
C MET A 1 -1.58 32.38 1.93
N GLU A 2 -1.05 31.57 1.03
CA GLU A 2 -1.33 31.76 -0.40
C GLU A 2 -2.71 31.18 -0.73
N PRO A 3 -3.66 32.00 -1.23
CA PRO A 3 -4.93 31.51 -1.73
C PRO A 3 -4.73 30.93 -3.13
N GLY A 4 -5.22 29.71 -3.37
CA GLY A 4 -5.39 29.18 -4.74
C GLY A 4 -4.58 27.95 -5.14
N ARG A 5 -3.88 27.25 -4.24
CA ARG A 5 -3.29 25.95 -4.60
C ARG A 5 -4.43 24.92 -4.79
N THR A 6 -4.74 24.58 -6.03
CA THR A 6 -5.43 23.33 -6.36
C THR A 6 -4.61 22.19 -5.76
N ILE A 7 -5.23 21.34 -4.93
CA ILE A 7 -4.55 20.18 -4.37
C ILE A 7 -4.32 19.20 -5.52
N GLU A 8 -3.10 19.21 -6.06
CA GLU A 8 -2.63 18.15 -6.96
C GLU A 8 -2.80 16.80 -6.25
N GLU A 9 -3.17 15.79 -7.03
CA GLU A 9 -3.35 14.44 -6.52
C GLU A 9 -2.07 13.94 -5.81
N PRO A 10 -2.16 13.36 -4.61
CA PRO A 10 -0.99 12.90 -3.87
C PRO A 10 -0.20 11.85 -4.64
N LYS A 11 1.11 12.08 -4.80
CA LYS A 11 2.03 11.07 -5.33
C LYS A 11 2.19 9.87 -4.39
N LEU A 12 2.24 10.13 -3.08
CA LEU A 12 2.36 9.12 -2.03
C LEU A 12 1.18 9.23 -1.05
N THR A 13 0.44 8.14 -0.88
CA THR A 13 -0.65 8.03 0.09
C THR A 13 -0.31 7.04 1.20
N ILE A 14 -1.19 6.93 2.19
CA ILE A 14 -1.14 5.90 3.24
C ILE A 14 -2.21 4.87 2.86
N ASP A 15 -1.85 3.59 2.85
CA ASP A 15 -2.73 2.51 2.41
C ASP A 15 -2.95 1.56 3.60
N LEU A 16 -3.78 1.99 4.56
CA LEU A 16 -4.12 1.15 5.71
C LEU A 16 -5.09 0.04 5.30
N VAL A 17 -4.68 -1.20 5.56
CA VAL A 17 -5.52 -2.39 5.37
C VAL A 17 -6.31 -2.71 6.65
N PRO A 18 -7.57 -3.17 6.56
CA PRO A 18 -8.38 -3.57 7.72
C PRO A 18 -7.68 -4.62 8.59
N ARG A 19 -7.94 -4.57 9.91
CA ARG A 19 -7.26 -5.39 10.92
C ARG A 19 -7.34 -6.89 10.64
N ARG A 20 -8.48 -7.36 10.11
CA ARG A 20 -8.65 -8.79 9.77
C ARG A 20 -7.62 -9.29 8.77
N PHE A 21 -7.10 -8.42 7.91
CA PHE A 21 -6.11 -8.75 6.88
C PHE A 21 -4.67 -8.50 7.33
N TRP A 22 -4.45 -8.08 8.58
CA TRP A 22 -3.10 -7.89 9.08
C TRP A 22 -2.36 -9.22 9.09
N ARG A 23 -1.07 -9.18 8.72
CA ARG A 23 -0.21 -10.38 8.57
C ARG A 23 -0.66 -11.36 7.46
N SER A 24 -1.63 -10.96 6.63
CA SER A 24 -2.09 -11.68 5.44
C SER A 24 -1.49 -11.04 4.19
N SER A 25 -0.35 -11.57 3.73
CA SER A 25 0.46 -11.05 2.62
C SER A 25 1.02 -12.18 1.75
N LEU A 26 1.28 -11.89 0.48
CA LEU A 26 1.83 -12.86 -0.49
C LEU A 26 3.20 -13.37 -0.04
N ALA A 27 4.04 -12.48 0.50
CA ALA A 27 5.36 -12.84 1.03
C ALA A 27 5.33 -13.91 2.13
N ARG A 28 4.19 -14.10 2.81
CA ARG A 28 4.01 -15.10 3.86
C ARG A 28 3.31 -16.36 3.36
N ALA A 29 2.45 -16.22 2.36
CA ALA A 29 1.64 -17.32 1.83
C ALA A 29 2.35 -18.11 0.71
N LEU A 30 3.25 -17.45 -0.03
CA LEU A 30 3.92 -18.07 -1.17
C LEU A 30 5.24 -18.76 -0.78
N PRO A 31 5.59 -19.87 -1.45
CA PRO A 31 6.95 -20.40 -1.48
C PRO A 31 7.97 -19.31 -1.86
N PRO A 32 9.21 -19.38 -1.35
CA PRO A 32 10.24 -18.37 -1.62
C PRO A 32 10.50 -18.10 -3.11
N VAL A 33 10.40 -19.13 -3.95
CA VAL A 33 10.59 -19.02 -5.42
C VAL A 33 9.48 -18.19 -6.05
N GLN A 34 8.22 -18.54 -5.81
CA GLN A 34 7.07 -17.80 -6.34
C GLN A 34 7.04 -16.35 -5.81
N TRP A 35 7.42 -16.13 -4.55
CA TRP A 35 7.56 -14.76 -4.06
C TRP A 35 8.70 -14.00 -4.74
N ALA A 36 9.80 -14.66 -5.09
CA ALA A 36 10.87 -14.03 -5.86
C ALA A 36 10.38 -13.63 -7.26
N ASP A 37 9.55 -14.45 -7.92
CA ASP A 37 8.95 -14.15 -9.21
C ASP A 37 8.05 -12.91 -9.14
N CYS A 38 7.19 -12.82 -8.10
CA CYS A 38 6.37 -11.63 -7.83
C CYS A 38 7.22 -10.35 -7.69
N ARG A 39 8.33 -10.43 -6.94
CA ARG A 39 9.24 -9.29 -6.77
C ARG A 39 9.91 -8.90 -8.09
N ALA A 40 10.43 -9.88 -8.83
CA ALA A 40 11.10 -9.66 -10.09
C ALA A 40 10.16 -8.98 -11.09
N TRP A 41 8.92 -9.46 -11.19
CA TRP A 41 7.89 -8.82 -12.00
C TRP A 41 7.65 -7.37 -11.57
N ALA A 42 7.44 -7.11 -10.27
CA ALA A 42 7.17 -5.76 -9.79
C ALA A 42 8.32 -4.78 -10.04
N PHE A 43 9.57 -5.24 -10.00
CA PHE A 43 10.75 -4.43 -10.21
C PHE A 43 11.01 -4.17 -11.70
N ASP A 44 10.83 -5.18 -12.55
CA ASP A 44 10.91 -5.07 -14.01
C ASP A 44 9.89 -4.06 -14.56
N GLN A 45 8.63 -4.17 -14.12
CA GLN A 45 7.57 -3.21 -14.49
C GLN A 45 7.86 -1.77 -14.07
N ALA A 46 8.79 -1.57 -13.14
CA ALA A 46 9.14 -0.27 -12.59
C ALA A 46 10.51 0.24 -13.04
N ASP A 47 11.16 -0.37 -14.04
CA ASP A 47 12.53 -0.05 -14.46
C ASP A 47 13.50 0.01 -13.27
N GLU A 48 13.38 -0.95 -12.34
CA GLU A 48 14.20 -1.04 -11.13
C GLU A 48 14.18 0.28 -10.29
N ARG A 49 13.02 0.93 -10.23
CA ARG A 49 12.79 2.17 -9.48
C ARG A 49 11.54 2.13 -8.62
N CYS A 50 11.54 2.92 -7.56
CA CYS A 50 10.34 3.17 -6.78
C CYS A 50 9.30 3.88 -7.67
N THR A 51 8.14 3.26 -7.86
CA THR A 51 7.07 3.80 -8.73
C THR A 51 6.49 5.12 -8.24
N VAL A 52 6.75 5.49 -6.97
CA VAL A 52 6.26 6.72 -6.35
C VAL A 52 7.29 7.86 -6.40
N CYS A 53 8.55 7.60 -6.03
CA CYS A 53 9.56 8.66 -5.88
C CYS A 53 10.81 8.50 -6.75
N GLY A 54 10.90 7.43 -7.55
CA GLY A 54 12.00 7.19 -8.49
C GLY A 54 13.32 6.69 -7.88
N SER A 55 13.36 6.45 -6.56
CA SER A 55 14.56 5.89 -5.89
C SER A 55 14.91 4.50 -6.41
N VAL A 56 16.19 4.24 -6.66
CA VAL A 56 16.74 2.95 -7.16
C VAL A 56 17.28 2.05 -6.04
N THR A 57 17.13 2.44 -4.78
CA THR A 57 17.76 1.75 -3.65
C THR A 57 16.73 1.22 -2.67
N GLY A 58 16.96 -0.01 -2.16
CA GLY A 58 16.14 -0.60 -1.11
C GLY A 58 14.70 -0.84 -1.56
N LEU A 59 14.53 -1.34 -2.79
CA LEU A 59 13.22 -1.68 -3.34
C LEU A 59 12.60 -2.87 -2.60
N GLN A 60 11.29 -2.79 -2.44
CA GLN A 60 10.43 -3.79 -1.85
C GLN A 60 9.21 -3.94 -2.74
N CYS A 61 8.75 -5.17 -2.92
CA CYS A 61 7.48 -5.44 -3.58
C CYS A 61 6.34 -5.20 -2.59
N ASP A 62 5.35 -4.43 -3.02
CA ASP A 62 4.17 -4.07 -2.25
C ASP A 62 2.92 -4.50 -3.01
N GLU A 63 1.97 -5.14 -2.31
CA GLU A 63 0.68 -5.49 -2.87
C GLU A 63 -0.22 -4.26 -3.00
N VAL A 64 -0.86 -4.11 -4.17
CA VAL A 64 -1.86 -3.06 -4.44
C VAL A 64 -3.24 -3.66 -4.25
N TRP A 65 -4.00 -3.13 -3.30
CA TRP A 65 -5.31 -3.64 -2.91
C TRP A 65 -6.42 -2.67 -3.30
N SER A 66 -7.48 -3.22 -3.90
CA SER A 66 -8.81 -2.60 -3.95
C SER A 66 -9.70 -3.20 -2.86
N PHE A 67 -10.71 -2.45 -2.45
CA PHE A 67 -11.64 -2.79 -1.39
C PHE A 67 -13.06 -2.60 -1.91
N GLU A 68 -13.71 -3.71 -2.26
CA GLU A 68 -15.07 -3.72 -2.77
C GLU A 68 -16.04 -3.82 -1.58
N GLU A 69 -16.34 -2.67 -1.00
CA GLU A 69 -17.05 -2.54 0.28
C GLU A 69 -18.59 -2.59 0.13
N TRP A 70 -19.10 -2.20 -1.03
CA TRP A 70 -20.53 -1.91 -1.27
C TRP A 70 -21.23 -2.98 -2.13
N VAL A 71 -20.67 -4.19 -2.18
CA VAL A 71 -21.18 -5.32 -2.96
C VAL A 71 -21.70 -6.43 -2.03
N GLU A 72 -22.54 -7.32 -2.56
CA GLU A 72 -22.88 -8.56 -1.87
C GLU A 72 -21.62 -9.43 -1.78
N GLY A 73 -21.22 -9.78 -0.55
CA GLY A 73 -19.94 -10.44 -0.28
C GLY A 73 -18.73 -9.52 -0.44
N PRO A 74 -18.53 -8.50 0.41
CA PRO A 74 -17.41 -7.56 0.29
C PRO A 74 -16.04 -8.24 0.27
N MET A 75 -15.16 -7.85 -0.66
CA MET A 75 -13.84 -8.48 -0.82
C MET A 75 -12.69 -7.47 -0.90
N ARG A 76 -11.53 -7.89 -0.37
CA ARG A 76 -10.25 -7.25 -0.69
C ARG A 76 -9.74 -7.88 -1.99
N VAL A 77 -9.48 -7.09 -3.01
CA VAL A 77 -9.08 -7.57 -4.33
C VAL A 77 -7.63 -7.16 -4.58
N LEU A 78 -6.76 -8.11 -4.91
CA LEU A 78 -5.42 -7.79 -5.39
C LEU A 78 -5.55 -7.24 -6.82
N THR A 79 -5.05 -6.04 -7.06
CA THR A 79 -5.11 -5.40 -8.38
C THR A 79 -3.73 -5.19 -9.00
N GLY A 80 -2.67 -5.47 -8.26
CA GLY A 80 -1.32 -5.33 -8.76
C GLY A 80 -0.24 -5.55 -7.71
N LEU A 81 1.00 -5.54 -8.20
CA LEU A 81 2.20 -5.40 -7.39
C LEU A 81 2.94 -4.13 -7.84
N ARG A 82 3.70 -3.52 -6.95
CA ARG A 82 4.54 -2.36 -7.28
C ARG A 82 5.87 -2.38 -6.54
N ALA A 83 6.88 -1.81 -7.18
CA ALA A 83 8.18 -1.54 -6.56
C ALA A 83 8.13 -0.25 -5.74
N LEU A 84 8.45 -0.32 -4.45
CA LEU A 84 8.60 0.84 -3.57
C LEU A 84 9.95 0.83 -2.87
N CYS A 85 10.59 1.98 -2.74
CA CYS A 85 11.72 2.10 -1.81
C CYS A 85 11.23 1.98 -0.35
N TYR A 86 12.12 1.59 0.56
CA TYR A 86 11.80 1.41 1.98
C TYR A 86 11.01 2.59 2.60
N PRO A 87 11.39 3.88 2.40
CA PRO A 87 10.62 4.99 2.94
C PRO A 87 9.18 5.11 2.38
N CYS A 88 8.98 4.90 1.08
CA CYS A 88 7.63 4.90 0.47
C CYS A 88 6.80 3.75 1.02
N HIS A 89 7.38 2.55 1.10
CA HIS A 89 6.72 1.37 1.64
C HIS A 89 6.36 1.54 3.13
N ALA A 90 7.20 2.22 3.92
CA ALA A 90 6.90 2.55 5.32
C ALA A 90 5.72 3.52 5.46
N VAL A 91 5.55 4.46 4.52
CA VAL A 91 4.39 5.37 4.48
C VAL A 91 3.13 4.63 4.07
N LYS A 92 3.21 3.75 3.06
CA LYS A 92 2.07 2.91 2.66
C LYS A 92 1.55 2.07 3.82
N HIS A 93 2.45 1.41 4.55
CA HIS A 93 2.14 0.64 5.75
C HIS A 93 2.24 1.47 7.04
N PHE A 94 1.66 2.68 7.06
CA PHE A 94 1.84 3.63 8.17
C PHE A 94 1.44 3.05 9.54
N GLY A 95 0.40 2.21 9.62
CA GLY A 95 -0.01 1.54 10.85
C GLY A 95 1.08 0.64 11.44
N ARG A 96 1.81 -0.11 10.60
CA ARG A 96 2.98 -0.89 11.00
C ARG A 96 4.12 0.00 11.45
N THR A 97 4.35 1.10 10.74
CA THR A 97 5.42 2.07 11.02
C THR A 97 5.21 2.77 12.37
N LEU A 98 3.97 3.14 12.70
CA LEU A 98 3.63 3.67 14.02
C LEU A 98 3.96 2.67 15.13
N HIS A 99 3.58 1.41 14.96
CA HIS A 99 3.84 0.37 15.95
C HIS A 99 5.35 0.14 16.20
N ARG A 100 6.19 0.41 15.20
CA ARG A 100 7.65 0.31 15.30
C ARG A 100 8.34 1.54 15.90
N GLY A 101 7.62 2.65 16.07
CA GLY A 101 8.18 3.91 16.57
C GLY A 101 8.83 4.81 15.50
N ASP A 102 8.65 4.50 14.21
CA ASP A 102 9.35 5.16 13.09
C ASP A 102 8.49 6.23 12.38
N ALA A 103 7.41 6.70 13.03
CA ALA A 103 6.42 7.57 12.42
C ALA A 103 6.99 8.91 11.90
N ASP A 104 7.93 9.50 12.63
CA ASP A 104 8.53 10.79 12.28
C ASP A 104 9.27 10.74 10.94
N ALA A 105 9.99 9.64 10.68
CA ALA A 105 10.70 9.45 9.43
C ALA A 105 9.73 9.30 8.24
N ALA A 106 8.65 8.54 8.43
CA ALA A 106 7.60 8.38 7.43
C ALA A 106 6.86 9.69 7.15
N VAL A 107 6.50 10.46 8.19
CA VAL A 107 5.88 11.79 8.04
C VAL A 107 6.78 12.72 7.25
N LYS A 108 8.07 12.82 7.58
CA LYS A 108 9.03 13.65 6.84
C LYS A 108 9.16 13.21 5.38
N HIS A 109 9.10 11.91 5.11
CA HIS A 109 9.15 11.39 3.75
C HIS A 109 7.89 11.72 2.96
N LEU A 110 6.71 11.53 3.55
CA LEU A 110 5.42 11.86 2.97
C LEU A 110 5.31 13.36 2.62
N MET A 111 5.75 14.24 3.53
CA MET A 111 5.85 15.68 3.26
C MET A 111 6.72 15.97 2.03
N ARG A 112 7.90 15.36 1.96
CA ARG A 112 8.87 15.61 0.88
C ARG A 112 8.35 15.15 -0.48
N VAL A 113 7.79 13.95 -0.57
CA VAL A 113 7.35 13.37 -1.84
C VAL A 113 6.17 14.14 -2.43
N ASN A 114 5.25 14.59 -1.58
CA ASN A 114 4.05 15.32 -2.04
C ASN A 114 4.23 16.85 -2.06
N GLY A 115 5.34 17.38 -1.54
CA GLY A 115 5.48 18.83 -1.34
C GLY A 115 4.41 19.39 -0.39
N TRP A 116 4.08 18.61 0.65
CA TRP A 116 3.04 18.93 1.63
C TRP A 116 3.62 19.58 2.88
N SER A 117 2.87 20.53 3.42
CA SER A 117 3.03 21.06 4.76
C SER A 117 2.68 20.00 5.82
N ARG A 118 3.13 20.24 7.06
CA ARG A 118 2.79 19.36 8.19
C ARG A 118 1.28 19.28 8.44
N ARG A 119 0.55 20.37 8.17
CA ARG A 119 -0.92 20.42 8.29
C ARG A 119 -1.59 19.49 7.27
N GLU A 120 -1.16 19.53 6.01
CA GLU A 120 -1.70 18.66 4.95
C GLU A 120 -1.43 17.18 5.26
N VAL A 121 -0.22 16.85 5.73
CA VAL A 121 0.07 15.47 6.18
C VAL A 121 -0.81 15.04 7.33
N HIS A 122 -1.06 15.91 8.31
CA HIS A 122 -1.96 15.57 9.42
C HIS A 122 -3.40 15.32 8.93
N VAL A 123 -3.92 16.16 8.03
CA VAL A 123 -5.24 15.95 7.41
C VAL A 123 -5.29 14.62 6.67
N HIS A 124 -4.26 14.30 5.88
CA HIS A 124 -4.16 13.03 5.15
C HIS A 124 -4.11 11.82 6.08
N ILE A 125 -3.31 11.88 7.15
CA ILE A 125 -3.25 10.80 8.16
C ILE A 125 -4.62 10.59 8.79
N SER A 126 -5.29 11.66 9.23
CA SER A 126 -6.62 11.58 9.83
C SER A 126 -7.64 10.98 8.87
N ALA A 127 -7.62 11.37 7.59
CA ALA A 127 -8.49 10.80 6.56
C ALA A 127 -8.21 9.30 6.32
N ALA A 128 -6.93 8.91 6.24
CA ALA A 128 -6.54 7.50 6.06
C ALA A 128 -7.00 6.63 7.25
N PHE A 129 -6.91 7.13 8.48
CA PHE A 129 -7.42 6.44 9.66
C PHE A 129 -8.94 6.37 9.71
N ALA A 130 -9.65 7.41 9.28
CA ALA A 130 -11.11 7.38 9.18
C ALA A 130 -11.59 6.27 8.21
N VAL A 131 -10.96 6.16 7.03
CA VAL A 131 -11.24 5.07 6.08
C VAL A 131 -10.90 3.70 6.69
N PHE A 132 -9.75 3.59 7.37
CA PHE A 132 -9.38 2.36 8.06
C PHE A 132 -10.41 1.94 9.12
N ASP A 133 -10.91 2.88 9.92
CA ASP A 133 -11.91 2.61 10.95
C ASP A 133 -13.25 2.21 10.33
N GLN A 134 -13.68 2.87 9.24
CA GLN A 134 -14.86 2.46 8.47
C GLN A 134 -14.72 1.03 7.95
N ARG A 135 -13.60 0.70 7.29
CA ARG A 135 -13.38 -0.64 6.73
C ARG A 135 -13.24 -1.73 7.78
N ASN A 136 -12.88 -1.39 9.01
CA ASN A 136 -12.89 -2.32 10.13
C ASN A 136 -14.30 -2.69 10.62
N GLN A 137 -15.32 -1.94 10.22
CA GLN A 137 -16.73 -2.25 10.52
C GLN A 137 -17.38 -3.17 9.47
N VAL A 138 -16.70 -3.43 8.36
CA VAL A 138 -17.21 -4.25 7.25
C VAL A 138 -16.98 -5.74 7.55
N SER A 139 -18.03 -6.54 7.36
CA SER A 139 -17.95 -8.01 7.37
C SER A 139 -17.45 -8.53 6.03
N TRP A 140 -16.14 -8.54 5.86
CA TRP A 140 -15.48 -8.99 4.63
C TRP A 140 -15.61 -10.51 4.40
N ALA A 141 -16.01 -10.89 3.20
CA ALA A 141 -16.16 -12.28 2.76
C ALA A 141 -14.80 -12.96 2.52
N GLY A 142 -13.80 -12.24 1.97
CA GLY A 142 -12.55 -12.88 1.58
C GLY A 142 -11.51 -11.96 0.92
N THR A 143 -10.55 -12.60 0.26
CA THR A 143 -9.57 -11.95 -0.61
C THR A 143 -9.65 -12.57 -2.00
N ASP A 144 -9.74 -11.74 -3.03
CA ASP A 144 -9.63 -12.15 -4.43
C ASP A 144 -8.19 -11.96 -4.92
N LEU A 145 -7.59 -13.03 -5.45
CA LEU A 145 -6.24 -13.07 -6.00
C LEU A 145 -6.22 -13.46 -7.49
N THR A 146 -7.34 -13.33 -8.19
CA THR A 146 -7.47 -13.70 -9.60
C THR A 146 -6.46 -12.95 -10.46
N TRP A 147 -6.19 -11.67 -10.16
CA TRP A 147 -5.12 -10.91 -10.82
C TRP A 147 -3.75 -11.60 -10.74
N LEU A 148 -3.41 -12.23 -9.61
CA LEU A 148 -2.12 -12.93 -9.43
C LEU A 148 -2.03 -14.14 -10.34
N ARG A 149 -3.11 -14.94 -10.42
CA ARG A 149 -3.19 -16.09 -11.30
C ARG A 149 -3.14 -15.67 -12.76
N ASP A 150 -3.94 -14.67 -13.14
CA ASP A 150 -4.08 -14.28 -14.55
C ASP A 150 -2.81 -13.59 -15.08
N THR A 151 -2.11 -12.84 -14.22
CA THR A 151 -0.90 -12.09 -14.61
C THR A 151 0.38 -12.90 -14.48
N LEU A 152 0.50 -13.72 -13.42
CA LEU A 152 1.74 -14.41 -13.06
C LEU A 152 1.62 -15.95 -13.08
N GLY A 153 0.44 -16.51 -13.31
CA GLY A 153 0.21 -17.95 -13.27
C GLY A 153 0.38 -18.55 -11.88
N ILE A 154 0.30 -17.74 -10.82
CA ILE A 154 0.51 -18.16 -9.43
C ILE A 154 -0.83 -18.25 -8.70
N ASP A 155 -1.17 -19.44 -8.23
CA ASP A 155 -2.30 -19.67 -7.33
C ASP A 155 -1.88 -19.50 -5.87
N ALA A 156 -2.70 -18.78 -5.10
CA ALA A 156 -2.49 -18.56 -3.68
C ALA A 156 -3.82 -18.45 -2.95
N THR A 157 -3.76 -18.57 -1.62
CA THR A 157 -4.88 -18.25 -0.74
C THR A 157 -4.37 -17.45 0.43
N LEU A 158 -5.07 -16.36 0.74
CA LEU A 158 -4.77 -15.50 1.88
C LEU A 158 -5.88 -15.69 2.92
N SER A 159 -5.45 -16.09 4.13
CA SER A 159 -6.30 -16.16 5.33
C SER A 159 -6.70 -14.78 5.83
#